data_AF-A0A2E4PAA1-F1
#
_entry.id   AF-A0A2E4PAA1-F1
#
_cell.length_a   1.000
_cell.length_b   1.000
_cell.length_c   1.000
_cell.angle_alpha   90.00
_cell.angle_beta   90.00
_cell.angle_gamma   90.00
#
_symmetry.space_group_name_H-M   'P 1'
#
loop_
_entity.id
_entity.type
_entity.pdbx_description
1 polymer ?
#
loop_
_entity_poly.entity_id
_entity_poly.type
_entity_poly.pdbx_seq_one_letter_code
_entity_poly.pdbx_strand_id
1 'polypeptide(L)'
;MLLIENELITLDIVTLNTYEDIESVGKYLEKYFDAKVIEKLDGPDARVWTYEIQNIKFKLQHNSYGNILFTTIDGKPVMDMIYSDLKNRLE
;
A
#
# COMPACT_ATOMS: atom_id res chain seq x y z
N MET A 1 -6.61 9.32 0.81
CA MET A 1 -6.27 10.48 1.69
C MET A 1 -5.04 10.07 2.49
N LEU A 2 -4.12 11.00 2.82
CA LEU A 2 -2.94 10.68 3.64
C LEU A 2 -3.21 11.12 5.09
N LEU A 3 -3.23 10.17 6.03
CA LEU A 3 -3.41 10.45 7.47
C LEU A 3 -2.14 10.07 8.23
N ILE A 4 -1.86 10.81 9.30
CA ILE A 4 -0.75 10.55 10.23
C ILE A 4 -1.35 10.37 11.63
N GLU A 5 -1.27 9.17 12.19
CA GLU A 5 -1.67 8.86 13.56
C GLU A 5 -0.58 8.02 14.22
N ASN A 6 -0.06 8.42 15.39
CA ASN A 6 0.92 7.65 16.17
C ASN A 6 2.10 7.10 15.34
N GLU A 7 2.77 7.97 14.56
CA GLU A 7 3.90 7.64 13.67
C GLU A 7 3.57 6.69 12.50
N LEU A 8 2.30 6.30 12.34
CA LEU A 8 1.81 5.56 11.19
C LEU A 8 1.28 6.51 10.14
N ILE A 9 1.67 6.24 8.90
CA ILE A 9 1.20 6.96 7.71
C ILE A 9 0.35 6.00 6.91
N THR A 10 -0.85 6.45 6.55
CA THR A 10 -1.79 5.66 5.76
C THR A 10 -2.05 6.32 4.41
N LEU A 11 -2.29 5.48 3.40
CA LEU A 11 -2.76 5.89 2.10
C LEU A 11 -3.94 5.00 1.69
N ASP A 12 -5.12 5.61 1.61
CA ASP A 12 -6.30 4.96 1.04
C ASP A 12 -6.21 4.93 -0.49
N ILE A 13 -6.27 3.72 -1.06
CA ILE A 13 -6.24 3.48 -2.50
C ILE A 13 -7.68 3.26 -2.97
N VAL A 14 -8.50 4.31 -2.83
CA VAL A 14 -9.97 4.25 -2.98
C VAL A 14 -10.44 3.78 -4.36
N THR A 15 -9.65 4.03 -5.40
CA THR A 15 -9.97 3.65 -6.79
C THR A 15 -9.80 2.16 -7.09
N LEU A 16 -9.06 1.44 -6.24
CA LEU A 16 -8.78 0.02 -6.35
C LEU A 16 -9.23 -0.61 -5.04
N ASN A 17 -10.52 -0.89 -4.89
CA ASN A 17 -11.14 -1.19 -3.60
C ASN A 17 -11.73 -2.61 -3.49
N THR A 18 -11.54 -3.45 -4.51
CA THR A 18 -11.99 -4.84 -4.47
C THR A 18 -10.93 -5.78 -3.87
N TYR A 19 -11.37 -6.99 -3.53
CA TYR A 19 -10.52 -8.05 -3.02
C TYR A 19 -9.48 -8.50 -4.05
N GLU A 20 -9.83 -8.47 -5.33
CA GLU A 20 -8.97 -8.77 -6.46
C GLU A 20 -7.98 -7.63 -6.75
N ASP A 21 -8.37 -6.38 -6.48
CA ASP A 21 -7.54 -5.21 -6.77
C ASP A 21 -6.25 -5.15 -5.93
N ILE A 22 -6.21 -5.80 -4.76
CA ILE A 22 -4.99 -5.85 -3.95
C ILE A 22 -3.82 -6.48 -4.73
N GLU A 23 -4.10 -7.43 -5.63
CA GLU A 23 -3.08 -8.03 -6.52
C GLU A 23 -2.54 -7.01 -7.52
N SER A 24 -3.42 -6.17 -8.07
CA SER A 24 -3.04 -5.10 -8.99
C SER A 24 -2.19 -4.04 -8.29
N VAL A 25 -2.54 -3.66 -7.05
CA VAL A 25 -1.73 -2.77 -6.22
C VAL A 25 -0.37 -3.40 -5.90
N GLY A 26 -0.35 -4.67 -5.50
CA GLY A 26 0.91 -5.39 -5.24
C GLY A 26 1.84 -5.40 -6.45
N LYS A 27 1.33 -5.79 -7.62
CA LYS A 27 2.09 -5.78 -8.89
C LYS A 27 2.57 -4.38 -9.27
N TYR A 28 1.77 -3.36 -8.99
CA TYR A 28 2.16 -1.96 -9.18
C TYR A 28 3.36 -1.58 -8.31
N LEU A 29 3.32 -1.90 -7.02
CA LEU A 29 4.43 -1.62 -6.08
C LEU A 29 5.71 -2.37 -6.51
N GLU A 30 5.59 -3.66 -6.86
CA GLU A 30 6.72 -4.48 -7.33
C GLU A 30 7.35 -3.87 -8.60
N LYS A 31 6.51 -3.45 -9.56
CA LYS A 31 6.98 -2.98 -10.87
C LYS A 31 7.58 -1.57 -10.85
N TYR A 32 6.97 -0.65 -10.11
CA TYR A 32 7.32 0.78 -10.20
C TYR A 32 8.14 1.28 -9.01
N PHE A 33 8.16 0.55 -7.90
CA PHE A 33 8.85 0.94 -6.68
C PHE A 33 9.87 -0.11 -6.19
N ASP A 34 10.16 -1.13 -7.01
CA ASP A 34 11.08 -2.23 -6.66
C ASP A 34 10.69 -2.90 -5.32
N ALA A 35 9.38 -2.99 -5.06
CA ALA A 35 8.88 -3.55 -3.83
C ALA A 35 9.17 -5.05 -3.76
N LYS A 36 9.74 -5.51 -2.65
CA LYS A 36 9.99 -6.93 -2.38
C LYS A 36 8.94 -7.45 -1.41
N VAL A 37 8.27 -8.53 -1.77
CA VAL A 37 7.34 -9.21 -0.86
C VAL A 37 8.14 -9.85 0.27
N ILE A 38 7.82 -9.47 1.51
CA ILE A 38 8.37 -10.09 2.73
C ILE A 38 7.40 -11.15 3.26
N GLU A 39 6.10 -10.86 3.24
CA GLU A 39 5.08 -11.75 3.77
C GLU A 39 3.74 -11.53 3.06
N LYS A 40 2.96 -12.60 2.87
CA LYS A 40 1.56 -12.54 2.44
C LYS A 40 0.71 -13.38 3.38
N LEU A 41 -0.22 -12.72 4.07
CA LEU A 41 -1.22 -13.36 4.91
C LEU A 41 -2.58 -13.20 4.26
N ASP A 42 -3.07 -14.28 3.65
CA ASP A 42 -4.35 -14.33 2.96
C ASP A 42 -5.39 -15.07 3.80
N GLY A 43 -6.42 -14.34 4.21
CA GLY A 43 -7.60 -14.88 4.89
C GLY A 43 -8.87 -14.70 4.05
N PRO A 44 -9.97 -15.39 4.44
CA PRO A 44 -11.26 -15.26 3.79
C PRO A 44 -11.82 -13.83 3.86
N ASP A 45 -11.55 -13.13 4.97
CA ASP A 45 -12.13 -11.79 5.24
C ASP A 45 -11.15 -10.63 5.02
N ALA A 46 -9.84 -10.92 4.97
CA ALA A 46 -8.81 -9.90 4.84
C ALA A 46 -7.55 -10.47 4.19
N ARG A 47 -6.85 -9.62 3.43
CA ARG A 47 -5.50 -9.89 2.94
C ARG A 47 -4.56 -8.85 3.52
N VAL A 48 -3.43 -9.29 4.06
CA VAL A 48 -2.41 -8.41 4.63
C VAL A 48 -1.06 -8.84 4.09
N TRP A 49 -0.47 -7.97 3.28
CA TRP A 49 0.80 -8.23 2.62
C TRP A 49 1.84 -7.22 3.09
N THR A 50 3.03 -7.70 3.43
CA THR A 50 4.15 -6.87 3.85
C THR A 50 5.15 -6.79 2.71
N TYR A 51 5.50 -5.58 2.31
CA TYR A 51 6.49 -5.25 1.30
C TYR A 51 7.67 -4.51 1.92
N GLU A 52 8.84 -4.64 1.33
CA GLU A 52 10.00 -3.80 1.60
C GLU A 52 10.32 -2.96 0.37
N ILE A 53 10.40 -1.65 0.54
CA ILE A 53 10.78 -0.68 -0.48
C ILE A 53 11.89 0.17 0.12
N GLN A 54 13.07 0.18 -0.49
CA GLN A 54 14.23 0.96 0.00
C GLN A 54 14.57 0.71 1.49
N ASN A 55 14.54 -0.56 1.93
CA ASN A 55 14.73 -1.00 3.32
C ASN A 55 13.66 -0.52 4.32
N ILE A 56 12.53 -0.02 3.84
CA ILE A 56 11.40 0.42 4.66
C ILE A 56 10.23 -0.53 4.43
N LYS A 57 9.55 -0.90 5.53
CA LYS A 57 8.42 -1.83 5.48
C LYS A 57 7.11 -1.10 5.23
N PHE A 58 6.39 -1.57 4.23
CA PHE A 58 5.04 -1.17 3.90
C PHE A 58 4.09 -2.35 4.12
N LYS A 59 2.91 -2.08 4.65
CA LYS A 59 1.84 -3.07 4.76
C LYS A 59 0.71 -2.67 3.83
N LEU A 60 0.36 -3.53 2.89
CA LEU A 60 -0.82 -3.41 2.06
C LEU A 60 -1.91 -4.31 2.65
N GLN A 61 -3.06 -3.73 2.97
CA GLN A 61 -4.17 -4.47 3.55
C GLN A 61 -5.45 -4.22 2.76
N HIS A 62 -6.17 -5.31 2.49
CA HIS A 62 -7.57 -5.27 2.06
C HIS A 62 -8.47 -5.54 3.27
N ASN A 63 -9.45 -4.68 3.48
CA ASN A 63 -10.53 -4.89 4.45
C ASN A 63 -11.86 -4.31 3.92
N SER A 64 -12.90 -4.26 4.76
CA SER A 64 -14.23 -3.74 4.40
C SER A 64 -14.26 -2.29 3.91
N TYR A 65 -13.17 -1.52 4.09
CA TYR A 65 -13.02 -0.15 3.63
C TYR A 65 -12.21 -0.02 2.33
N GLY A 66 -11.70 -1.14 1.79
CA GLY A 66 -10.93 -1.20 0.55
C GLY A 66 -9.45 -1.54 0.78
N ASN A 67 -8.61 -1.11 -0.15
CA ASN A 67 -7.16 -1.33 -0.10
C ASN A 67 -6.45 -0.11 0.52
N ILE A 68 -5.67 -0.37 1.57
CA ILE A 68 -4.96 0.66 2.32
C ILE A 68 -3.50 0.27 2.43
N LEU A 69 -2.61 1.22 2.17
CA LEU A 69 -1.16 1.08 2.35
C LEU A 69 -0.72 1.81 3.63
N PHE A 70 0.10 1.15 4.45
CA PHE A 70 0.60 1.64 5.72
C PHE A 70 2.12 1.64 5.75
N THR A 71 2.72 2.60 6.44
CA THR A 71 4.14 2.60 6.79
C THR A 71 4.38 3.38 8.08
N THR A 72 5.58 3.29 8.65
CA THR A 72 6.07 4.21 9.68
C THR A 72 6.49 5.55 9.07
N ILE A 73 6.74 6.54 9.92
CA ILE A 73 7.21 7.89 9.53
C ILE A 73 8.41 7.89 8.58
N ASP A 74 9.34 6.93 8.73
CA ASP A 74 10.51 6.78 7.85
C ASP A 74 10.12 6.51 6.39
N GLY A 75 8.96 5.89 6.16
CA GLY A 75 8.41 5.63 4.84
C GLY A 75 7.66 6.80 4.22
N LYS A 76 7.52 7.93 4.90
CA LYS A 76 6.79 9.10 4.38
C LYS A 76 7.25 9.51 2.98
N PRO A 77 8.56 9.70 2.70
CA PRO A 77 8.99 10.19 1.40
C PRO A 77 8.59 9.24 0.27
N VAL A 78 8.71 7.93 0.50
CA VAL A 78 8.31 6.88 -0.45
C VAL A 78 6.78 6.85 -0.59
N MET A 79 6.04 6.98 0.50
CA MET A 79 4.57 7.06 0.49
C MET A 79 4.07 8.26 -0.33
N ASP A 80 4.69 9.44 -0.19
CA ASP A 80 4.36 10.63 -0.96
C ASP A 80 4.61 10.39 -2.48
N MET A 81 5.70 9.70 -2.83
CA MET A 81 6.00 9.32 -4.22
C MET A 81 4.95 8.37 -4.80
N ILE A 82 4.57 7.33 -4.04
CA ILE A 82 3.51 6.38 -4.42
C ILE A 82 2.19 7.12 -4.63
N TYR A 83 1.81 8.00 -3.69
CA TYR A 83 0.59 8.79 -3.80
C TYR A 83 0.58 9.67 -5.05
N SER A 84 1.68 10.38 -5.32
CA SER A 84 1.79 11.26 -6.48
C SER A 84 1.70 10.48 -7.80
N ASP A 85 2.35 9.32 -7.90
CA ASP A 85 2.33 8.50 -9.11
C ASP A 85 0.96 7.83 -9.32
N LEU A 86 0.31 7.33 -8.26
CA LEU A 86 -1.06 6.81 -8.33
C LEU A 86 -2.03 7.89 -8.82
N LYS A 87 -1.95 9.11 -8.25
CA LYS A 87 -2.81 10.22 -8.67
C LYS A 87 -2.67 10.51 -10.17
N ASN A 88 -1.44 10.58 -10.68
CA ASN A 88 -1.18 10.84 -12.10
C ASN A 88 -1.65 9.73 -13.05
N ARG A 89 -1.88 8.50 -12.56
CA ARG A 89 -2.36 7.37 -13.37
C ARG A 89 -3.88 7.22 -13.38
N LEU A 90 -4.53 7.77 -12.37
CA LEU A 90 -5.96 7.63 -12.11
C LEU A 90 -6.77 8.88 -12.48
N GLU A 91 -6.09 9.99 -12.74
CA GLU A 91 -6.62 11.17 -13.46
C GLU A 91 -6.46 10.99 -14.99
#